data_AF-A0A2E3J269-F1
#
_entry.id   AF-A0A2E3J269-F1
#
_cell.length_a   1.000
_cell.length_b   1.000
_cell.length_c   1.000
_cell.angle_alpha   90.00
_cell.angle_beta   90.00
_cell.angle_gamma   90.00
#
_symmetry.space_group_name_H-M   'P 1'
#
loop_
_entity.id
_entity.type
_entity.pdbx_description
1 polymer ?
#
loop_
_entity_poly.entity_id
_entity_poly.type
_entity_poly.pdbx_seq_one_letter_code
_entity_poly.pdbx_strand_id
1 'polypeptide(L)'
;MSSMLESAGEFCGSEHFFLLDTELKDKAELLLAAWCDHAGSEETHENVEQSLGRIADLDVDIACKQNFPRLLKAYLKYVAATGLDPAADRWIEIVSEVEDAYLVRFREDGTVKGGTFKRDFKPVGRNDPCPCGSGKKFKKCCIDLLT
;
A
#
# COMPACT_ATOMS: atom_id res chain seq x y z
N MET A 1 -9.04 -4.13 13.02
CA MET A 1 -7.82 -4.49 12.27
C MET A 1 -6.84 -5.39 13.03
N SER A 2 -6.68 -5.29 14.37
CA SER A 2 -5.79 -6.22 15.12
C SER A 2 -6.08 -7.70 14.88
N SER A 3 -7.37 -8.07 14.74
CA SER A 3 -7.78 -9.44 14.42
C SER A 3 -7.38 -9.90 13.01
N MET A 4 -7.25 -8.98 12.04
CA MET A 4 -6.76 -9.31 10.68
C MET A 4 -5.24 -9.45 10.65
N LEU A 5 -4.52 -8.76 11.52
CA LEU A 5 -3.06 -8.90 11.59
C LEU A 5 -2.67 -10.26 12.18
N GLU A 6 -3.37 -10.71 13.23
CA GLU A 6 -3.17 -12.03 13.83
C GLU A 6 -3.53 -13.17 12.87
N SER A 7 -4.61 -13.04 12.09
CA SER A 7 -5.01 -14.07 11.14
C SER A 7 -4.11 -14.18 9.90
N ALA A 8 -3.24 -13.20 9.63
CA ALA A 8 -2.27 -13.28 8.53
C ALA A 8 -1.25 -14.42 8.77
N GLY A 9 -0.83 -14.64 10.02
CA GLY A 9 0.04 -15.75 10.40
C GLY A 9 -0.67 -17.10 10.32
N GLU A 10 -1.92 -17.18 10.79
CA GLU A 10 -2.75 -18.40 10.68
C GLU A 10 -3.02 -18.78 9.22
N PHE A 11 -3.26 -17.79 8.36
CA PHE A 11 -3.40 -18.01 6.92
C PHE A 11 -2.15 -18.64 6.33
N CYS A 12 -0.95 -18.15 6.65
CA CYS A 12 0.31 -18.71 6.15
C CYS A 12 0.56 -20.16 6.62
N GLY A 13 -0.08 -20.60 7.70
CA GLY A 13 -0.09 -21.99 8.17
C GLY A 13 -1.18 -22.88 7.58
N SER A 14 -2.12 -22.32 6.81
CA SER A 14 -3.32 -23.03 6.34
C SER A 14 -3.14 -23.75 4.99
N GLU A 15 -4.01 -24.72 4.68
CA GLU A 15 -4.04 -25.39 3.37
C GLU A 15 -4.30 -24.41 2.21
N HIS A 16 -5.01 -23.31 2.47
CA HIS A 16 -5.24 -22.25 1.47
C HIS A 16 -3.93 -21.57 1.03
N PHE A 17 -2.91 -21.56 1.89
CA PHE A 17 -1.59 -21.02 1.59
C PHE A 17 -0.69 -22.00 0.84
N PHE A 18 -0.89 -23.30 1.05
CA PHE A 18 -0.09 -24.35 0.42
C PHE A 18 -0.18 -24.33 -1.12
N LEU A 19 -1.28 -23.83 -1.68
CA LEU A 19 -1.53 -23.75 -3.13
C LEU A 19 -0.95 -22.50 -3.82
N LEU A 20 -0.39 -21.55 -3.06
CA LEU A 20 0.26 -20.37 -3.64
C LEU A 20 1.63 -20.71 -4.26
N ASP A 21 2.08 -19.88 -5.20
CA ASP A 21 3.43 -19.98 -5.78
C ASP A 21 4.52 -19.84 -4.70
N THR A 22 5.57 -20.65 -4.79
CA THR A 22 6.66 -20.70 -3.80
C THR A 22 7.35 -19.35 -3.57
N GLU A 23 7.38 -18.50 -4.59
CA GLU A 23 8.03 -17.17 -4.53
C GLU A 23 7.26 -16.17 -3.64
N LEU A 24 5.95 -16.36 -3.51
CA LEU A 24 5.13 -15.54 -2.61
C LEU A 24 5.20 -16.03 -1.17
N LYS A 25 5.44 -17.33 -0.96
CA LYS A 25 5.33 -17.94 0.36
C LYS A 25 6.30 -17.35 1.38
N ASP A 26 7.53 -17.05 0.97
CA ASP A 26 8.56 -16.53 1.87
C ASP A 26 8.23 -15.12 2.42
N LYS A 27 7.52 -14.31 1.63
CA LYS A 27 7.21 -12.91 1.96
C LYS A 27 5.73 -12.63 2.20
N ALA A 28 4.88 -13.65 2.15
CA ALA A 28 3.44 -13.45 2.20
C ALA A 28 2.98 -12.84 3.53
N GLU A 29 3.50 -13.34 4.65
CA GLU A 29 3.19 -12.80 5.98
C GLU A 29 3.58 -11.32 6.06
N LEU A 30 4.79 -10.97 5.60
CA LEU A 30 5.28 -9.60 5.58
C LEU A 30 4.39 -8.68 4.72
N LEU A 31 4.00 -9.13 3.52
CA LEU A 31 3.18 -8.34 2.61
C LEU A 31 1.77 -8.13 3.15
N LEU A 32 1.15 -9.17 3.71
CA LEU A 32 -0.18 -9.10 4.31
C LEU A 32 -0.17 -8.22 5.57
N ALA A 33 0.86 -8.34 6.40
CA ALA A 33 1.04 -7.49 7.58
C ALA A 33 1.21 -6.01 7.20
N ALA A 34 2.07 -5.73 6.20
CA ALA A 34 2.28 -4.38 5.69
C ALA A 34 1.00 -3.78 5.09
N TRP A 35 0.19 -4.60 4.41
CA TRP A 35 -1.09 -4.15 3.89
C TRP A 35 -2.09 -3.88 5.01
N CYS A 36 -2.17 -4.76 6.01
CA CYS A 36 -3.08 -4.59 7.15
C CYS A 36 -2.76 -3.33 7.98
N ASP A 37 -1.51 -2.88 8.04
CA ASP A 37 -1.14 -1.61 8.69
C ASP A 37 -1.67 -0.38 7.93
N HIS A 38 -1.88 -0.51 6.61
CA HIS A 38 -2.18 0.61 5.72
C HIS A 38 -3.58 0.57 5.08
N ALA A 39 -4.29 -0.55 5.12
CA ALA A 39 -5.61 -0.71 4.51
C ALA A 39 -6.68 0.19 5.17
N GLY A 40 -6.46 0.59 6.43
CA GLY A 40 -7.44 1.38 7.18
C GLY A 40 -8.68 0.57 7.57
N SER A 41 -9.57 1.18 8.36
CA SER A 41 -10.74 0.51 8.93
C SER A 41 -11.95 0.46 8.00
N GLU A 42 -11.88 1.09 6.83
CA GLU A 42 -13.00 1.24 5.89
C GLU A 42 -12.62 0.72 4.50
N GLU A 43 -13.46 -0.16 3.95
CA GLU A 43 -13.35 -0.78 2.63
C GLU A 43 -13.72 0.20 1.49
N THR A 44 -12.91 1.24 1.30
CA THR A 44 -13.08 2.21 0.21
C THR A 44 -12.05 2.00 -0.91
N HIS A 45 -12.38 2.40 -2.14
CA HIS A 45 -11.45 2.33 -3.28
C HIS A 45 -10.17 3.12 -3.00
N GLU A 46 -10.31 4.32 -2.42
CA GLU A 46 -9.17 5.17 -2.07
C GLU A 46 -8.22 4.47 -1.08
N ASN A 47 -8.76 3.85 -0.04
CA ASN A 47 -7.95 3.13 0.95
C ASN A 47 -7.24 1.91 0.35
N VAL A 48 -7.93 1.13 -0.50
CA VAL A 48 -7.33 -0.02 -1.19
C VAL A 48 -6.23 0.43 -2.16
N GLU A 49 -6.46 1.47 -2.96
CA GLU A 49 -5.46 2.00 -3.88
C GLU A 49 -4.22 2.55 -3.15
N GLN A 50 -4.42 3.25 -2.04
CA GLN A 50 -3.34 3.78 -1.21
C GLN A 50 -2.53 2.65 -0.55
N SER A 51 -3.20 1.67 0.05
CA SER A 51 -2.54 0.53 0.69
C SER A 51 -1.77 -0.33 -0.31
N LEU A 52 -2.34 -0.63 -1.49
CA LEU A 52 -1.61 -1.28 -2.58
C LEU A 52 -0.42 -0.43 -3.07
N GLY A 53 -0.59 0.89 -3.15
CA GLY A 53 0.49 1.81 -3.46
C GLY A 53 1.68 1.70 -2.50
N ARG A 54 1.42 1.53 -1.19
CA ARG A 54 2.47 1.29 -0.19
C ARG A 54 3.18 -0.04 -0.42
N ILE A 55 2.46 -1.09 -0.78
CA ILE A 55 3.05 -2.38 -1.12
C ILE A 55 3.97 -2.29 -2.35
N ALA A 56 3.59 -1.49 -3.36
CA ALA A 56 4.44 -1.27 -4.53
C ALA A 56 5.79 -0.59 -4.18
N ASP A 57 5.82 0.22 -3.11
CA ASP A 57 6.99 0.97 -2.66
C ASP A 57 7.95 0.14 -1.78
N LEU A 58 7.51 -1.02 -1.26
CA LEU A 58 8.33 -1.88 -0.41
C LEU A 58 9.61 -2.35 -1.10
N ASP A 59 10.70 -2.51 -0.36
CA ASP A 59 11.96 -3.05 -0.89
C ASP A 59 11.90 -4.59 -0.96
N VAL A 60 11.10 -5.10 -1.90
CA VAL A 60 10.90 -6.53 -2.17
C VAL A 60 10.94 -6.81 -3.67
N ASP A 61 11.06 -8.07 -4.03
CA ASP A 61 11.12 -8.48 -5.43
C ASP A 61 9.86 -8.06 -6.19
N ILE A 62 10.03 -7.62 -7.45
CA ILE A 62 8.91 -7.17 -8.27
C ILE A 62 7.87 -8.27 -8.48
N ALA A 63 8.28 -9.53 -8.59
CA ALA A 63 7.35 -10.66 -8.72
C ALA A 63 6.47 -10.77 -7.48
N CYS A 64 7.01 -10.52 -6.28
CA CYS A 64 6.22 -10.50 -5.05
C CYS A 64 5.17 -9.36 -5.08
N LYS A 65 5.55 -8.17 -5.57
CA LYS A 65 4.64 -7.02 -5.67
C LYS A 65 3.53 -7.28 -6.69
N GLN A 66 3.88 -7.72 -7.89
CA GLN A 66 2.93 -7.97 -8.97
C GLN A 66 1.90 -9.04 -8.60
N ASN A 67 2.33 -10.08 -7.87
CA ASN A 67 1.42 -11.14 -7.45
C ASN A 67 0.70 -10.85 -6.12
N PHE A 68 0.99 -9.72 -5.45
CA PHE A 68 0.36 -9.37 -4.19
C PHE A 68 -1.18 -9.30 -4.24
N PRO A 69 -1.84 -8.69 -5.26
CA PRO A 69 -3.30 -8.65 -5.33
C PRO A 69 -3.94 -10.05 -5.33
N ARG A 70 -3.28 -11.04 -5.95
CA ARG A 70 -3.73 -12.44 -5.93
C ARG A 70 -3.62 -13.04 -4.52
N LEU A 71 -2.49 -12.82 -3.85
CA LEU A 71 -2.28 -13.23 -2.46
C LEU A 71 -3.33 -12.59 -1.53
N LEU A 72 -3.55 -11.28 -1.65
CA LEU A 72 -4.51 -10.54 -0.85
C LEU A 72 -5.94 -11.08 -1.03
N LYS A 73 -6.37 -11.34 -2.26
CA LYS A 73 -7.68 -11.96 -2.51
C LYS A 73 -7.81 -13.37 -1.91
N ALA A 74 -6.75 -14.18 -1.96
CA ALA A 74 -6.76 -15.50 -1.34
C ALA A 74 -6.89 -15.39 0.20
N TYR A 75 -6.17 -14.45 0.80
CA TYR A 75 -6.25 -14.14 2.22
C TYR A 75 -7.65 -13.65 2.62
N LEU A 76 -8.22 -12.67 1.90
CA LEU A 76 -9.55 -12.16 2.20
C LEU A 76 -10.64 -13.23 2.03
N LYS A 77 -10.50 -14.15 1.07
CA LYS A 77 -11.41 -15.30 0.93
C LYS A 77 -11.35 -16.22 2.16
N TYR A 78 -10.15 -16.41 2.70
CA TYR A 78 -9.97 -17.14 3.96
C TYR A 78 -10.66 -16.39 5.12
N VAL A 79 -10.44 -15.08 5.25
CA VAL A 79 -11.09 -14.24 6.28
C VAL A 79 -12.63 -14.29 6.18
N ALA A 80 -13.17 -14.27 4.96
CA ALA A 80 -14.60 -14.42 4.71
C ALA A 80 -15.09 -15.81 5.13
N ALA A 81 -14.38 -16.87 4.76
CA ALA A 81 -14.72 -18.26 5.07
C ALA A 81 -14.67 -18.56 6.58
N THR A 82 -13.76 -17.93 7.32
CA THR A 82 -13.66 -18.07 8.78
C THR A 82 -14.63 -17.17 9.53
N GLY A 83 -15.35 -16.28 8.84
CA GLY A 83 -16.26 -15.31 9.45
C GLY A 83 -15.56 -14.27 10.32
N LEU A 84 -14.28 -14.02 10.09
CA LEU A 84 -13.46 -13.07 10.88
C LEU A 84 -13.87 -11.62 10.62
N ASP A 85 -14.21 -11.32 9.37
CA ASP A 85 -14.66 -9.99 8.98
C ASP A 85 -15.76 -10.07 7.90
N PRO A 86 -16.96 -9.54 8.17
CA PRO A 86 -18.08 -9.60 7.23
C PRO A 86 -17.89 -8.68 6.01
N ALA A 87 -16.97 -7.71 6.07
CA ALA A 87 -16.64 -6.86 4.93
C ALA A 87 -15.58 -7.50 4.02
N ALA A 88 -15.06 -8.69 4.34
CA ALA A 88 -14.04 -9.37 3.53
C ALA A 88 -14.46 -9.56 2.06
N ASP A 89 -15.72 -9.91 1.78
CA ASP A 89 -16.26 -9.97 0.41
C ASP A 89 -16.18 -8.62 -0.30
N ARG A 90 -16.47 -7.54 0.42
CA ARG A 90 -16.41 -6.18 -0.12
C ARG A 90 -14.98 -5.76 -0.44
N TRP A 91 -14.01 -6.10 0.42
CA TRP A 91 -12.59 -5.92 0.13
C TRP A 91 -12.18 -6.69 -1.13
N ILE A 92 -12.65 -7.93 -1.32
CA ILE A 92 -12.33 -8.74 -2.52
C ILE A 92 -12.84 -8.08 -3.79
N GLU A 93 -14.05 -7.53 -3.78
CA GLU A 93 -14.61 -6.79 -4.93
C GLU A 93 -13.73 -5.61 -5.29
N ILE A 94 -13.45 -4.73 -4.32
CA ILE A 94 -12.66 -3.51 -4.57
C ILE A 94 -11.25 -3.85 -5.04
N VAL A 95 -10.59 -4.83 -4.41
CA VAL A 95 -9.26 -5.29 -4.84
C VAL A 95 -9.29 -5.80 -6.27
N SER A 96 -10.37 -6.48 -6.69
CA SER A 96 -10.52 -6.95 -8.07
C SER A 96 -10.72 -5.80 -9.05
N GLU A 97 -11.38 -4.71 -8.66
CA GLU A 97 -11.57 -3.53 -9.49
C GLU A 97 -10.27 -2.73 -9.69
N VAL A 98 -9.40 -2.68 -8.67
CA VAL A 98 -8.15 -1.88 -8.72
C VAL A 98 -6.93 -2.68 -9.17
N GLU A 99 -7.03 -4.01 -9.27
CA GLU A 99 -5.92 -4.91 -9.62
C GLU A 99 -5.26 -4.53 -10.95
N ASP A 100 -6.05 -4.26 -11.99
CA ASP A 100 -5.52 -3.87 -13.30
C ASP A 100 -4.75 -2.54 -13.24
N ALA A 101 -5.35 -1.53 -12.58
CA ALA A 101 -4.72 -0.22 -12.38
C ALA A 101 -3.42 -0.32 -11.57
N TYR A 102 -3.37 -1.24 -10.59
CA TYR A 102 -2.16 -1.55 -9.83
C TYR A 102 -1.09 -2.18 -10.72
N LEU A 103 -1.42 -3.19 -11.52
CA LEU A 103 -0.47 -3.91 -12.37
C LEU A 103 0.13 -3.00 -13.46
N VAL A 104 -0.65 -2.07 -14.02
CA VAL A 104 -0.19 -1.08 -15.02
C VAL A 104 0.91 -0.14 -14.48
N ARG A 105 1.09 -0.07 -13.16
CA ARG A 105 2.18 0.68 -12.53
C ARG A 105 3.54 0.02 -12.73
N PHE A 106 3.60 -1.30 -12.92
CA PHE A 106 4.87 -2.01 -13.09
C PHE A 106 5.27 -2.01 -14.57
N ARG A 107 6.43 -1.45 -14.88
CA ARG A 107 6.99 -1.52 -16.24
C ARG A 107 7.68 -2.86 -16.46
N GLU A 108 7.79 -3.28 -17.71
CA GLU A 108 8.52 -4.50 -18.12
C GLU A 108 9.99 -4.49 -17.69
N ASP A 109 10.57 -3.30 -17.51
CA ASP A 109 11.95 -3.07 -17.05
C ASP A 109 12.12 -3.17 -15.52
N GLY A 110 11.07 -3.53 -14.77
CA GLY A 110 11.17 -3.70 -13.31
C GLY A 110 10.95 -2.42 -12.49
N THR A 111 10.66 -1.29 -13.12
CA THR A 111 10.44 0.00 -12.45
C THR A 111 8.94 0.28 -12.20
N VAL A 112 8.61 0.84 -11.04
CA VAL A 112 7.25 1.29 -10.72
C VAL A 112 7.05 2.71 -11.27
N LYS A 113 5.97 2.95 -12.04
CA LYS A 113 5.51 4.30 -12.40
C LYS A 113 5.11 5.02 -11.12
N GLY A 114 6.05 5.78 -10.54
CA GLY A 114 5.79 6.60 -9.37
C GLY A 114 4.60 7.52 -9.62
N GLY A 115 3.64 7.52 -8.68
CA GLY A 115 2.57 8.50 -8.69
C GLY A 115 3.17 9.89 -8.52
N THR A 116 2.82 10.83 -9.41
CA THR A 116 3.19 12.23 -9.22
C THR A 116 2.54 12.74 -7.95
N PHE A 117 3.31 12.85 -6.87
CA PHE A 117 2.85 13.46 -5.62
C PHE A 117 2.53 14.93 -5.91
N LYS A 118 1.26 15.27 -6.12
CA LYS A 118 0.84 16.67 -6.16
C LYS A 118 1.06 17.21 -4.75
N ARG A 119 2.06 18.09 -4.59
CA ARG A 119 2.23 18.82 -3.34
C ARG A 119 0.95 19.62 -3.12
N ASP A 120 0.23 19.32 -2.04
CA ASP A 120 -1.01 20.01 -1.67
C ASP A 120 -0.77 21.51 -1.38
N PHE A 121 0.48 21.85 -1.05
CA PHE A 121 0.91 23.23 -0.86
C PHE A 121 1.37 23.88 -2.17
N LYS A 122 0.81 25.06 -2.44
CA LYS A 122 1.31 25.99 -3.45
C LYS A 122 2.84 26.14 -3.26
N PRO A 123 3.64 26.07 -4.34
CA PRO A 123 5.07 26.30 -4.22
C PRO A 123 5.31 27.70 -3.62
N VAL A 124 5.93 27.76 -2.43
CA VAL A 124 6.30 29.01 -1.79
C VAL A 124 7.38 29.70 -2.64
N GLY A 125 7.06 30.89 -3.14
CA GLY A 125 8.00 31.68 -3.92
C GLY A 125 9.20 32.07 -3.07
N ARG A 126 10.40 32.12 -3.66
CA ARG A 126 11.65 32.50 -2.96
C ARG A 126 11.53 33.81 -2.15
N ASN A 127 10.70 34.76 -2.60
CA ASN A 127 10.48 36.05 -1.92
C ASN A 127 9.22 36.13 -1.04
N ASP A 128 8.40 35.07 -0.99
CA ASP A 128 7.15 35.01 -0.23
C ASP A 128 7.43 34.90 1.29
N PRO A 129 6.51 35.34 2.19
CA PRO A 129 6.63 35.07 3.61
C PRO A 129 6.87 33.58 3.90
N CYS A 130 7.82 33.32 4.81
CA CYS A 130 8.20 31.96 5.16
C CYS A 130 7.09 31.29 5.99
N PRO A 131 6.62 30.09 5.62
CA PRO A 131 5.51 29.42 6.32
C PRO A 131 5.86 28.94 7.74
N CYS A 132 7.13 29.03 8.16
CA CYS A 132 7.55 28.72 9.53
C CYS A 132 7.18 29.81 10.56
N GLY A 133 6.47 30.87 10.15
CA GLY A 133 6.01 31.92 11.07
C GLY A 133 7.10 32.92 11.49
N SER A 134 8.28 32.89 10.88
CA SER A 134 9.41 33.76 11.24
C SER A 134 9.24 35.22 10.80
N GLY A 135 8.22 35.53 9.98
CA GLY A 135 8.02 36.84 9.36
C GLY A 135 9.08 37.22 8.31
N LYS A 136 10.06 36.35 8.04
CA LYS A 136 11.12 36.55 7.03
C LYS A 136 10.67 36.02 5.67
N LYS A 137 11.29 36.51 4.59
CA LYS A 137 11.12 35.90 3.25
C LYS A 137 11.67 34.48 3.25
N PHE A 138 11.03 33.55 2.53
CA PHE A 138 11.43 32.14 2.45
C PHE A 138 12.92 31.97 2.16
N LYS A 139 13.48 32.80 1.27
CA LYS A 139 14.92 32.78 0.94
C LYS A 139 15.89 33.18 2.03
N LYS A 140 15.44 33.89 3.06
CA LYS A 140 16.28 34.37 4.18
C LYS A 140 15.96 33.61 5.47
N CYS A 141 15.27 32.48 5.35
CA CYS A 141 14.82 31.69 6.49
C CYS A 141 15.10 30.21 6.23
N CYS A 142 14.12 29.46 5.71
CA CYS A 142 14.26 28.01 5.56
C CYS A 142 15.18 27.57 4.41
N ILE A 143 15.47 28.44 3.42
CA ILE A 143 16.40 28.09 2.32
C ILE A 143 17.86 28.49 2.60
N ASP A 144 18.08 29.52 3.43
CA ASP A 144 19.39 30.16 3.60
C ASP A 144 20.35 29.31 4.46
N LEU A 145 19.83 28.30 5.16
CA LEU A 145 20.59 27.40 6.04
C LEU A 145 21.28 26.23 5.32
N LEU A 146 21.30 26.22 3.98
CA LEU A 146 21.89 25.15 3.14
C LEU A 146 22.99 25.67 2.20
N THR A 147 23.60 26.82 2.49
CA THR A 147 24.76 27.36 1.75
C THR A 147 25.94 27.50 2.70
#